data_AF-A0AA51DED9-F1
#
_entry.id   AF-A0AA51DED9-F1
#
_cell.length_a   1.000
_cell.length_b   1.000
_cell.length_c   1.000
_cell.angle_alpha   90.00
_cell.angle_beta   90.00
_cell.angle_gamma   90.00
#
_symmetry.space_group_name_H-M   'P 1'
#
loop_
_entity.id
_entity.type
_entity.pdbx_description
1 polymer ?
#
loop_
_entity_poly.entity_id
_entity_poly.type
_entity_poly.pdbx_seq_one_letter_code
_entity_poly.pdbx_strand_id
1 'polypeptide(L)' 'MKILDLFGKYFLALILIQGSILIFFDARNFKKGNLNGLYKKARGIGIGWIVIAILLFSIKMII' A
#
# COMPACT_ATOMS: atom_id res chain seq x y z
N MET A 1 -19.59 -14.90 4.92
CA MET A 1 -19.16 -14.81 6.34
C MET A 1 -18.84 -13.36 6.69
N LYS A 2 -19.70 -12.66 7.44
CA LYS A 2 -19.58 -11.21 7.76
C LYS A 2 -18.19 -10.79 8.31
N ILE A 3 -17.54 -11.67 9.07
CA ILE A 3 -16.20 -11.43 9.65
C ILE A 3 -15.12 -11.33 8.58
N LEU A 4 -15.15 -12.18 7.55
CA LEU A 4 -14.20 -12.15 6.43
C LEU A 4 -14.40 -10.89 5.54
N ASP A 5 -15.61 -10.34 5.51
CA ASP A 5 -15.89 -9.07 4.84
C ASP A 5 -15.36 -7.87 5.61
N LEU A 6 -15.58 -7.83 6.92
CA LEU A 6 -14.96 -6.80 7.76
C LEU A 6 -13.44 -6.87 7.66
N PHE A 7 -12.85 -8.06 7.81
CA PHE A 7 -11.41 -8.25 7.72
C PHE A 7 -10.84 -7.76 6.39
N GLY A 8 -11.49 -8.11 5.27
CA GLY A 8 -11.05 -7.65 3.94
C GLY A 8 -11.09 -6.12 3.80
N LYS A 9 -12.11 -5.46 4.34
CA LYS A 9 -12.21 -3.98 4.34
C LYS A 9 -11.14 -3.33 5.20
N TYR A 10 -10.90 -3.85 6.40
CA TYR A 10 -9.84 -3.34 7.29
C TYR A 10 -8.45 -3.56 6.71
N PHE A 11 -8.20 -4.73 6.12
CA PHE A 11 -6.95 -5.04 5.45
C PHE A 11 -6.68 -4.07 4.29
N LEU A 12 -7.69 -3.81 3.45
CA LEU A 12 -7.58 -2.83 2.37
C LEU A 12 -7.24 -1.43 2.92
N ALA A 13 -7.95 -0.98 3.96
CA ALA A 13 -7.71 0.32 4.58
C ALA A 13 -6.28 0.42 5.16
N LEU A 14 -5.81 -0.63 5.85
CA LEU A 14 -4.45 -0.70 6.40
C LEU A 14 -3.39 -0.58 5.31
N ILE A 15 -3.53 -1.32 4.20
CA ILE A 15 -2.57 -1.24 3.10
C ILE A 15 -2.60 0.12 2.41
N LEU A 16 -3.77 0.74 2.25
CA LEU A 16 -3.86 2.10 1.70
C LEU A 16 -3.12 3.11 2.57
N ILE A 17 -3.29 3.02 3.89
CA ILE A 17 -2.59 3.89 4.85
C ILE A 17 -1.08 3.63 4.79
N GLN A 18 -0.65 2.38 4.90
CA GLN A 18 0.76 2.01 4.93
C GLN A 18 1.47 2.33 3.60
N GLY A 19 0.84 2.05 2.46
CA GLY A 19 1.34 2.40 1.14
C GLY A 19 1.48 3.91 0.97
N SER A 20 0.52 4.69 1.47
CA SER A 20 0.58 6.16 1.47
C SER A 20 1.73 6.69 2.33
N ILE A 21 1.94 6.13 3.52
CA ILE A 21 3.08 6.47 4.38
C ILE A 21 4.40 6.17 3.66
N LEU A 22 4.54 5.01 3.02
CA LEU A 22 5.74 4.68 2.24
C LEU A 22 6.01 5.68 1.10
N ILE A 23 4.96 6.07 0.36
CA ILE A 23 5.06 6.95 -0.80
C ILE A 23 5.37 8.40 -0.40
N PHE A 24 4.82 8.88 0.71
CA PHE A 24 4.89 10.31 1.08
C PHE A 24 5.85 10.60 2.22
N PHE A 25 5.90 9.76 3.25
CA PHE A 25 6.80 9.96 4.40
C PHE A 25 8.17 9.34 4.14
N ASP A 26 8.23 8.03 3.93
CA ASP A 26 9.51 7.32 3.81
C ASP A 26 10.26 7.76 2.56
N ALA A 27 9.59 7.83 1.41
CA ALA A 27 10.21 8.32 0.19
C ALA A 27 10.74 9.77 0.37
N ARG A 28 9.98 10.66 1.03
CA ARG A 28 10.45 12.03 1.28
C ARG A 28 11.67 12.06 2.20
N ASN A 29 11.72 11.21 3.22
CA ASN A 29 12.87 11.08 4.09
C ASN A 29 14.11 10.58 3.32
N PHE A 30 13.97 9.57 2.46
CA PHE A 30 15.07 9.12 1.61
C PHE A 30 15.55 10.19 0.63
N LYS A 31 14.63 10.98 0.06
CA LYS A 31 14.97 12.10 -0.82
C LYS A 31 15.76 13.20 -0.08
N LYS A 32 15.39 13.51 1.16
CA LYS A 32 16.13 14.46 2.02
C LYS A 32 17.54 13.96 2.34
N GLY A 33 17.71 12.66 2.54
CA GLY A 33 19.01 12.02 2.78
C GLY A 33 19.85 11.80 1.52
N ASN A 34 19.45 12.31 0.35
CA ASN A 34 20.10 12.08 -0.95
C ASN A 34 20.15 10.59 -1.37
N LEU A 35 19.31 9.74 -0.78
CA LEU A 35 19.22 8.30 -1.02
C LEU A 35 18.24 8.00 -2.16
N ASN A 36 18.57 8.45 -3.37
CA ASN A 36 17.67 8.38 -4.54
C ASN A 36 17.24 6.95 -4.93
N GLY A 37 18.10 5.95 -4.70
CA GLY A 37 17.75 4.55 -4.93
C GLY A 37 16.63 4.07 -3.99
N LEU A 38 16.72 4.42 -2.70
CA LEU A 38 15.72 4.08 -1.69
C LEU A 38 14.43 4.87 -1.89
N TYR A 39 14.51 6.13 -2.34
CA TYR A 39 13.35 6.92 -2.73
C TYR A 39 12.51 6.22 -3.82
N LYS A 40 13.15 5.77 -4.89
CA LYS A 40 12.46 5.07 -5.99
C LYS A 40 11.87 3.74 -5.51
N LYS A 41 12.61 2.97 -4.71
CA LYS A 41 12.13 1.70 -4.13
C LYS A 41 10.92 1.92 -3.21
N ALA A 42 10.95 2.92 -2.32
CA ALA A 42 9.85 3.19 -1.40
C ALA A 42 8.55 3.55 -2.14
N ARG A 43 8.61 4.40 -3.17
CA ARG A 43 7.42 4.70 -3.98
C ARG A 43 6.95 3.48 -4.77
N GLY A 44 7.88 2.73 -5.38
CA GLY A 44 7.53 1.53 -6.14
C GLY A 44 6.86 0.46 -5.28
N ILE A 45 7.41 0.19 -4.09
CA ILE A 45 6.84 -0.76 -3.12
C ILE A 45 5.47 -0.27 -2.64
N GLY A 46 5.36 1.00 -2.21
CA GLY A 46 4.09 1.54 -1.72
C GLY A 46 2.97 1.51 -2.78
N ILE A 47 3.28 1.89 -4.02
CA ILE A 47 2.32 1.80 -5.14
C ILE A 47 1.98 0.34 -5.43
N GLY A 48 2.98 -0.54 -5.48
CA GLY A 48 2.78 -1.96 -5.73
C GLY A 48 1.85 -2.62 -4.73
N TRP A 49 2.04 -2.36 -3.43
CA TRP A 49 1.16 -2.87 -2.37
C TRP A 49 -0.28 -2.39 -2.52
N ILE A 50 -0.48 -1.10 -2.82
CA ILE A 50 -1.82 -0.54 -3.05
C ILE A 50 -2.49 -1.24 -4.24
N VAL A 51 -1.77 -1.39 -5.35
CA VAL A 51 -2.29 -2.06 -6.55
C VAL A 51 -2.68 -3.51 -6.26
N ILE A 52 -1.81 -4.28 -5.59
CA ILE A 52 -2.08 -5.68 -5.23
C ILE A 52 -3.30 -5.78 -4.31
N ALA A 53 -3.41 -4.91 -3.31
CA ALA A 53 -4.53 -4.93 -2.38
C ALA A 53 -5.86 -4.61 -3.07
N ILE A 54 -5.87 -3.62 -3.98
CA ILE A 54 -7.06 -3.29 -4.78
C ILE A 54 -7.45 -4.47 -5.67
N LEU A 55 -6.50 -5.12 -6.34
CA LEU A 55 -6.76 -6.30 -7.17
C LEU A 55 -7.36 -7.45 -6.35
N LEU A 56 -6.75 -7.80 -5.21
CA LEU A 56 -7.24 -8.86 -4.34
C LEU A 56 -8.64 -8.57 -3.80
N PHE A 57 -8.89 -7.33 -3.37
CA PHE A 57 -10.21 -6.92 -2.89
C PHE A 57 -11.26 -6.97 -4.00
N SER A 58 -10.89 -6.61 -5.23
CA SER A 58 -11.78 -6.65 -6.39
C SER A 58 -12.12 -8.09 -6.81
N ILE A 59 -11.14 -8.98 -6.84
CA ILE A 59 -11.34 -10.42 -7.12
C ILE A 59 -12.31 -11.02 -6.09
N LYS A 60 -12.13 -10.69 -4.82
CA LYS A 60 -13.02 -11.14 -3.74
C LYS A 60 -14.44 -10.57 -3.82
N MET A 61 -14.67 -9.46 -4.52
CA MET A 61 -16.05 -8.98 -4.77
C MET A 61 -16.74 -9.74 -5.90
N ILE A 62 -15.98 -10.38 -6.79
CA ILE A 62 -16.50 -11.09 -7.97
C ILE A 62 -16.78 -12.57 -7.64
N ILE A 63 -15.92 -13.19 -6.81
CA ILE A 63 -16.01 -14.59 -6.36
C ILE A 63 -16.82 -14.69 -5.07
#